data_AF-X1NZV8-F1
#
_entry.id   AF-X1NZV8-F1
#
_cell.length_a   1.000
_cell.length_b   1.000
_cell.length_c   1.000
_cell.angle_alpha   90.00
_cell.angle_beta   90.00
_cell.angle_gamma   90.00
#
_symmetry.space_group_name_H-M   'P 1'
#
loop_
_entity.id
_entity.type
_entity.pdbx_description
1 polymer ?
#
loop_
_entity_poly.entity_id
_entity_poly.type
_entity_poly.pdbx_seq_one_letter_code
_entity_poly.pdbx_strand_id
1 'polypeptide(L)'
;LNWLASIMDWDILFLIPMPWASPVLAPVLISVTLLIFAIIILYRSCLARPIKVSPIQWLGFILAGLVVVVSFCIAGLHITEPDFQSHFHWPIFALGEILAIALFLRCLLKSK
;
A
#
# COMPACT_ATOMS: atom_id res chain seq x y z
N LEU A 1 13.71 -25.91 -0.16
CA LEU A 1 14.44 -24.71 -0.65
C LEU A 1 13.76 -24.05 -1.86
N ASN A 2 12.50 -24.34 -2.19
CA ASN A 2 11.80 -23.75 -3.33
C ASN A 2 10.97 -22.54 -2.90
N TRP A 3 11.64 -21.47 -2.48
CA TRP A 3 11.00 -20.23 -2.06
C TRP A 3 11.68 -19.03 -2.76
N LEU A 4 10.99 -18.16 -3.51
CA LEU A 4 9.56 -18.07 -3.85
C LEU A 4 9.21 -18.90 -5.11
N ALA A 5 8.09 -19.62 -5.10
CA ALA A 5 7.56 -20.38 -6.24
C ALA A 5 6.37 -19.69 -6.94
N SER A 6 5.65 -18.81 -6.23
CA SER A 6 4.48 -18.06 -6.72
C SER A 6 4.40 -16.66 -6.09
N ILE A 7 3.68 -15.74 -6.74
CA ILE A 7 3.41 -14.41 -6.17
C ILE A 7 2.46 -14.44 -4.96
N MET A 8 1.75 -15.55 -4.77
CA MET A 8 0.89 -15.77 -3.59
C MET A 8 1.63 -16.37 -2.41
N ASP A 9 2.92 -16.65 -2.55
CA ASP A 9 3.75 -17.14 -1.46
C ASP A 9 3.96 -16.02 -0.42
N TRP A 10 3.85 -16.41 0.85
CA TRP A 10 3.91 -15.60 2.07
C TRP A 10 5.30 -15.23 2.58
N ASP A 11 5.70 -13.98 2.46
CA ASP A 11 7.02 -13.54 2.91
C ASP A 11 6.95 -12.62 4.15
N ILE A 12 8.08 -12.52 4.86
CA ILE A 12 8.30 -11.49 5.88
C ILE A 12 8.98 -10.32 5.19
N LEU A 13 8.21 -9.26 4.95
CA LEU A 13 8.62 -8.15 4.10
C LEU A 13 9.57 -7.19 4.81
N PHE A 14 9.24 -6.85 6.06
CA PHE A 14 9.96 -5.88 6.87
C PHE A 14 9.90 -6.28 8.35
N LEU A 15 10.85 -5.76 9.13
CA LEU A 15 10.94 -5.95 10.58
C LEU A 15 10.79 -4.63 11.37
N ILE A 16 10.22 -3.60 10.75
CA ILE A 16 10.18 -2.24 11.31
C ILE A 16 8.72 -1.77 11.46
N PRO A 17 8.27 -1.36 12.65
CA PRO A 17 8.86 -1.60 13.98
C PRO A 17 8.68 -3.06 14.47
N MET A 18 7.93 -3.86 13.73
CA MET A 18 7.53 -5.24 14.01
C MET A 18 7.45 -6.02 12.68
N PRO A 19 7.31 -7.36 12.68
CA PRO A 19 7.21 -8.14 11.46
C PRO A 19 6.01 -7.73 10.61
N TRP A 20 6.22 -7.61 9.30
CA TRP A 20 5.18 -7.42 8.29
C TRP A 20 5.08 -8.70 7.49
N ALA A 21 3.92 -9.35 7.50
CA ALA A 21 3.71 -10.61 6.79
C ALA A 21 2.54 -10.51 5.81
N SER A 22 2.74 -11.00 4.61
CA SER A 22 1.69 -11.16 3.59
C SER A 22 2.18 -11.98 2.41
N PRO A 23 1.28 -12.41 1.51
CA PRO A 23 1.65 -12.82 0.17
C PRO A 23 2.44 -11.71 -0.56
N VAL A 24 3.45 -12.08 -1.35
CA VAL A 24 4.28 -11.15 -2.16
C VAL A 24 3.42 -10.26 -3.09
N LEU A 25 2.23 -10.72 -3.48
CA LEU A 25 1.28 -9.93 -4.27
C LEU A 25 0.93 -8.59 -3.62
N ALA A 26 0.73 -8.53 -2.31
CA ALA A 26 0.29 -7.31 -1.63
C ALA A 26 1.30 -6.13 -1.75
N PRO A 27 2.59 -6.28 -1.41
CA PRO A 27 3.57 -5.22 -1.63
C PRO A 27 3.83 -4.91 -3.11
N VAL A 28 3.66 -5.89 -4.02
CA VAL A 28 3.74 -5.65 -5.46
C VAL A 28 2.62 -4.72 -5.93
N LEU A 29 1.38 -4.93 -5.46
CA LEU A 29 0.26 -4.05 -5.77
C LEU A 29 0.51 -2.61 -5.29
N ILE A 30 0.97 -2.44 -4.05
CA ILE A 30 1.35 -1.11 -3.52
C ILE A 30 2.40 -0.46 -4.41
N SER A 31 3.44 -1.21 -4.79
CA SER A 31 4.54 -0.70 -5.62
C SER A 31 4.05 -0.23 -6.98
N VAL A 32 3.17 -1.00 -7.63
CA VAL A 32 2.55 -0.62 -8.91
C VAL A 32 1.72 0.66 -8.75
N THR A 33 0.90 0.76 -7.70
CA THR A 33 0.11 1.97 -7.42
C THR A 33 0.99 3.20 -7.22
N LEU A 34 2.03 3.10 -6.40
CA LEU A 34 2.97 4.20 -6.16
C LEU A 34 3.73 4.60 -7.43
N LEU A 35 4.11 3.63 -8.27
CA LEU A 35 4.74 3.89 -9.56
C LEU A 35 3.80 4.68 -10.49
N ILE A 36 2.54 4.27 -10.58
CA ILE A 36 1.51 4.98 -11.37
C ILE A 36 1.35 6.41 -10.86
N PHE A 37 1.27 6.61 -9.53
CA PHE A 37 1.19 7.95 -8.94
C PHE A 37 2.41 8.79 -9.32
N ALA A 38 3.62 8.23 -9.18
CA ALA A 38 4.86 8.92 -9.50
C ALA A 38 4.92 9.33 -10.97
N ILE A 39 4.56 8.44 -11.91
CA ILE A 39 4.50 8.72 -13.34
C ILE A 39 3.54 9.89 -13.62
N ILE A 40 2.33 9.86 -13.04
CA ILE A 40 1.32 10.91 -13.26
C ILE A 40 1.78 12.25 -12.65
N ILE A 41 2.32 12.25 -11.43
CA ILE A 41 2.85 13.45 -10.76
C ILE A 41 3.95 14.08 -11.61
N LEU A 42 4.91 13.26 -12.08
CA LEU A 42 6.04 13.74 -12.85
C LEU A 42 5.59 14.29 -14.21
N TYR A 43 4.73 13.55 -14.92
CA TYR A 43 4.17 13.98 -16.19
C TYR A 43 3.43 15.33 -16.08
N ARG A 44 2.59 15.48 -15.05
CA ARG A 44 1.89 16.75 -14.76
C ARG A 44 2.84 17.90 -14.44
N SER A 45 3.93 17.61 -13.74
CA SER A 45 4.96 18.60 -13.42
C SER A 45 5.71 19.06 -14.67
N CYS A 46 6.04 18.15 -15.60
CA CYS A 46 6.64 18.51 -16.90
C CYS A 46 5.72 19.40 -17.75
N LEU A 47 4.40 19.26 -17.62
CA LEU A 47 3.42 20.11 -18.29
C LEU A 47 3.14 21.44 -17.57
N ALA A 48 3.93 21.79 -16.54
CA ALA A 48 3.73 22.97 -15.69
C ALA A 48 2.33 23.02 -15.02
N ARG A 49 1.72 21.86 -14.77
CA ARG A 49 0.43 21.74 -14.06
C ARG A 49 0.53 20.77 -12.88
N PRO A 50 1.38 21.08 -11.87
CA PRO A 50 1.64 20.18 -10.75
C PRO A 50 0.36 19.87 -9.98
N ILE A 51 0.28 18.65 -9.43
CA ILE A 51 -0.82 18.23 -8.57
C ILE A 51 -0.70 18.97 -7.24
N LYS A 52 -1.76 19.66 -6.84
CA LYS A 52 -1.82 20.37 -5.55
C LYS A 52 -2.45 19.45 -4.50
N VAL A 53 -1.73 19.23 -3.41
CA VAL A 53 -2.17 18.41 -2.28
C VAL A 53 -2.30 19.31 -1.05
N SER A 54 -3.48 19.36 -0.44
CA SER A 54 -3.71 20.11 0.79
C SER A 54 -3.23 19.33 2.03
N PRO A 55 -2.99 19.99 3.17
CA PRO A 55 -2.62 19.29 4.41
C PRO A 55 -3.64 18.22 4.85
N ILE A 56 -4.93 18.44 4.58
CA ILE A 56 -5.99 17.46 4.87
C ILE A 56 -5.86 16.23 3.97
N GLN A 57 -5.50 16.42 2.69
CA GLN A 57 -5.27 15.30 1.77
C GLN A 57 -4.00 14.53 2.15
N TRP A 58 -2.95 15.23 2.57
CA TRP A 58 -1.75 14.62 3.15
C TRP A 58 -2.09 13.74 4.35
N LEU A 59 -2.90 14.23 5.29
CA LEU A 59 -3.38 13.42 6.41
C LEU A 59 -4.15 12.20 5.92
N GLY A 60 -4.99 12.35 4.88
CA GLY A 60 -5.69 11.23 4.26
C GLY A 60 -4.74 10.15 3.70
N PHE A 61 -3.66 10.54 3.01
CA PHE A 61 -2.66 9.60 2.52
C PHE A 61 -1.91 8.90 3.65
N ILE A 62 -1.58 9.63 4.73
CA ILE A 62 -0.96 9.05 5.93
C ILE A 62 -1.88 8.00 6.54
N LEU A 63 -3.18 8.31 6.71
CA LEU A 63 -4.15 7.36 7.25
C LEU A 63 -4.34 6.14 6.34
N ALA A 64 -4.42 6.33 5.02
CA ALA A 64 -4.51 5.24 4.06
C ALA A 64 -3.28 4.31 4.14
N GLY A 65 -2.08 4.90 4.19
CA GLY A 65 -0.84 4.16 4.38
C GLY A 65 -0.80 3.41 5.71
N LEU A 66 -1.26 4.02 6.80
CA LEU A 66 -1.35 3.35 8.11
C LEU A 66 -2.31 2.16 8.08
N VAL A 67 -3.44 2.25 7.39
CA VAL A 67 -4.37 1.11 7.23
C VAL A 67 -3.68 -0.05 6.51
N VAL A 68 -2.93 0.24 5.45
CA VAL A 68 -2.16 -0.78 4.71
C VAL A 68 -1.08 -1.41 5.60
N VAL A 69 -0.32 -0.59 6.33
CA VAL A 69 0.71 -1.06 7.27
C VAL A 69 0.11 -1.94 8.38
N VAL A 70 -1.00 -1.51 8.98
CA VAL A 70 -1.71 -2.29 10.02
C VAL A 70 -2.15 -3.65 9.48
N SER A 71 -2.60 -3.72 8.21
CA SER A 71 -2.95 -5.01 7.58
C SER A 71 -1.77 -6.00 7.58
N PHE A 72 -0.54 -5.53 7.31
CA PHE A 72 0.65 -6.38 7.35
C PHE A 72 1.07 -6.74 8.77
N CYS A 73 0.96 -5.78 9.70
CA CYS A 73 1.33 -6.00 11.09
C CYS A 73 0.41 -6.99 11.80
N ILE A 74 -0.90 -7.01 11.51
CA ILE A 74 -1.84 -7.97 12.11
C ILE A 74 -1.41 -9.40 11.80
N ALA A 75 -1.08 -9.70 10.54
CA ALA A 75 -0.56 -11.01 10.17
C ALA A 75 0.83 -11.26 10.73
N GLY A 76 1.69 -10.25 10.74
CA GLY A 76 3.05 -10.35 11.29
C GLY A 76 3.11 -10.63 12.79
N LEU A 77 2.12 -10.19 13.58
CA LEU A 77 2.00 -10.53 15.00
C LEU A 77 1.83 -12.03 15.25
N HIS A 78 1.17 -12.72 14.32
CA HIS A 78 0.81 -14.13 14.45
C HIS A 78 1.75 -15.02 13.62
N ILE A 79 2.90 -14.51 13.13
CA ILE A 79 3.77 -15.22 12.18
C ILE A 79 4.38 -16.52 12.73
N THR A 80 4.39 -16.70 14.05
CA THR A 80 4.84 -17.93 14.72
C THR A 80 3.75 -18.99 14.82
N GLU A 81 2.50 -18.64 14.55
CA GLU A 81 1.35 -19.53 14.63
C GLU A 81 1.21 -20.35 13.33
N PRO A 82 0.79 -21.63 13.39
CA PRO A 82 0.65 -22.46 12.19
C PRO A 82 -0.34 -21.91 11.16
N ASP A 83 -1.33 -21.15 11.60
CA ASP A 83 -2.43 -20.57 10.83
C ASP A 83 -2.30 -19.06 10.60
N PHE A 84 -1.07 -18.52 10.74
CA PHE A 84 -0.74 -17.10 10.53
C PHE A 84 -1.33 -16.49 9.25
N GLN A 85 -1.51 -17.31 8.21
CA GLN A 85 -2.05 -16.87 6.93
C GLN A 85 -3.48 -16.34 7.03
N SER A 86 -4.26 -16.87 7.97
CA SER A 86 -5.65 -16.47 8.20
C SER A 86 -5.78 -15.06 8.78
N HIS A 87 -4.69 -14.53 9.37
CA HIS A 87 -4.67 -13.22 10.02
C HIS A 87 -4.45 -12.06 9.02
N PHE A 88 -4.12 -12.34 7.76
CA PHE A 88 -4.06 -11.29 6.74
C PHE A 88 -5.44 -11.03 6.13
N HIS A 89 -6.02 -9.91 6.54
CA HIS A 89 -7.35 -9.50 6.12
C HIS A 89 -7.29 -8.69 4.82
N TRP A 90 -7.43 -9.38 3.68
CA TRP A 90 -7.50 -8.75 2.35
C TRP A 90 -8.44 -7.53 2.25
N PRO A 91 -9.62 -7.50 2.89
CA PRO A 91 -10.48 -6.32 2.84
C PRO A 91 -9.86 -5.07 3.50
N ILE A 92 -9.07 -5.23 4.58
CA ILE A 92 -8.42 -4.11 5.26
C ILE A 92 -7.30 -3.55 4.37
N PHE A 93 -6.48 -4.43 3.79
CA PHE A 93 -5.49 -4.06 2.79
C PHE A 93 -6.13 -3.31 1.61
N ALA A 94 -7.16 -3.89 1.01
CA ALA A 94 -7.86 -3.29 -0.13
C ALA A 94 -8.50 -1.95 0.22
N LEU A 95 -9.04 -1.79 1.43
CA LEU A 95 -9.58 -0.52 1.89
C LEU A 95 -8.52 0.58 1.92
N GLY A 96 -7.33 0.29 2.47
CA GLY A 96 -6.22 1.24 2.50
C GLY A 96 -5.75 1.63 1.10
N GLU A 97 -5.62 0.64 0.21
CA GLU A 97 -5.18 0.85 -1.17
C GLU A 97 -6.19 1.65 -1.99
N ILE A 98 -7.48 1.28 -1.93
CA ILE A 98 -8.57 1.99 -2.62
C ILE A 98 -8.69 3.42 -2.08
N LEU A 99 -8.53 3.63 -0.78
CA LEU A 99 -8.57 4.97 -0.19
C LEU A 99 -7.43 5.84 -0.73
N ALA A 100 -6.20 5.31 -0.82
CA ALA A 100 -5.08 6.02 -1.41
C ALA A 100 -5.34 6.39 -2.88
N ILE A 101 -5.83 5.45 -3.69
CA ILE A 101 -6.19 5.69 -5.10
C ILE A 101 -7.30 6.74 -5.22
N ALA A 102 -8.37 6.64 -4.44
CA ALA A 102 -9.47 7.58 -4.48
C ALA A 102 -9.03 9.01 -4.08
N LEU A 103 -8.18 9.13 -3.06
CA LEU A 103 -7.59 10.41 -2.66
C LEU A 103 -6.71 10.99 -3.76
N PHE A 104 -5.87 10.17 -4.39
CA PHE A 104 -5.03 10.59 -5.50
C PHE A 104 -5.85 11.09 -6.70
N LEU A 105 -6.86 10.32 -7.12
CA LEU A 105 -7.77 10.71 -8.19
C LEU A 105 -8.48 12.02 -7.87
N ARG A 106 -8.92 12.20 -6.61
CA ARG A 106 -9.54 13.46 -6.16
C ARG A 106 -8.57 14.64 -6.25
N CYS A 107 -7.30 14.47 -5.89
CA CYS A 107 -6.27 15.51 -6.01
C CYS A 107 -5.99 15.86 -7.47
N LEU A 108 -5.88 14.83 -8.32
CA LEU A 108 -5.66 14.97 -9.75
C LEU A 108 -6.80 15.73 -10.43
N LEU A 109 -8.07 15.34 -10.17
CA LEU A 109 -9.24 15.98 -10.77
C LEU A 109 -9.45 17.44 -10.32
N LYS A 110 -9.04 17.77 -9.10
CA LYS A 110 -9.09 19.16 -8.59
C LYS A 110 -7.96 20.04 -9.11
N SER A 111 -6.84 19.44 -9.51
CA SER A 111 -5.69 20.13 -10.08
C SER A 111 -5.91 20.31 -11.58
N LYS A 112 -6.73 21.31 -11.98
CA LYS A 112 -6.89 21.67 -13.40
C LYS A 112 -5.58 22.23 -13.96
#